data_AF-A0A3D2SD13-F1
#
_entry.id   AF-A0A3D2SD13-F1
#
_cell.length_a   1.000
_cell.length_b   1.000
_cell.length_c   1.000
_cell.angle_alpha   90.00
_cell.angle_beta   90.00
_cell.angle_gamma   90.00
#
_symmetry.space_group_name_H-M   'P 1'
#
loop_
_entity.id
_entity.type
_entity.pdbx_description
1 polymer ?
#
loop_
_entity_poly.entity_id
_entity_poly.type
_entity_poly.pdbx_seq_one_letter_code
_entity_poly.pdbx_strand_id
1 'polypeptide(L)'
;MIRQCAILFGCLALGELIVFLTGIKLPSSIIGMLLLTLFLKLGWVKLHWVQGMSDFLVANLGFFFIPPGIALMLYFDIIRAEFWPIVIATLVSTALVLIVTGWVHQLTRKIK
;
A
#
# COMPACT_ATOMS: atom_id res chain seq x y z
N MET A 1 2.68 -5.93 22.42
CA MET A 1 3.32 -6.14 21.09
C MET A 1 2.91 -7.45 20.44
N ILE A 2 3.14 -8.63 21.04
CA ILE A 2 2.86 -9.93 20.38
C ILE A 2 1.43 -10.08 19.81
N ARG A 3 0.41 -9.63 20.57
CA ARG A 3 -1.00 -9.65 20.14
C ARG A 3 -1.25 -8.75 18.93
N GLN A 4 -0.59 -7.61 18.86
CA GLN A 4 -0.77 -6.64 17.78
C GLN A 4 -0.13 -7.18 16.50
N CYS A 5 1.07 -7.77 16.62
CA CYS A 5 1.74 -8.48 15.53
C CYS A 5 0.86 -9.64 15.02
N ALA A 6 0.33 -10.45 15.93
CA ALA A 6 -0.53 -11.58 15.56
C ALA A 6 -1.78 -11.14 14.79
N ILE A 7 -2.39 -10.00 15.16
CA ILE A 7 -3.54 -9.46 14.43
C ILE A 7 -3.12 -8.96 13.04
N LEU A 8 -2.03 -8.19 12.94
CA LEU A 8 -1.56 -7.63 11.65
C LEU A 8 -1.11 -8.73 10.69
N PHE A 9 -0.19 -9.60 11.14
CA PHE A 9 0.31 -10.70 10.32
C PHE A 9 -0.76 -11.77 10.11
N GLY A 10 -1.67 -11.98 11.05
CA GLY A 10 -2.84 -12.85 10.87
C GLY A 10 -3.76 -12.35 9.76
N CYS A 11 -4.06 -11.05 9.72
CA CYS A 11 -4.86 -10.48 8.62
C CYS A 11 -4.12 -10.57 7.28
N LEU A 12 -2.81 -10.38 7.26
CA LEU A 12 -1.99 -10.56 6.05
C LEU A 12 -2.02 -12.01 5.56
N ALA A 13 -1.83 -12.98 6.46
CA ALA A 13 -1.87 -14.40 6.14
C ALA A 13 -3.25 -14.85 5.66
N LEU A 14 -4.33 -14.32 6.25
CA LEU A 14 -5.69 -14.54 5.75
C LEU A 14 -5.89 -13.94 4.35
N GLY A 15 -5.36 -12.74 4.10
CA GLY A 15 -5.37 -12.13 2.77
C GLY A 15 -4.64 -13.00 1.75
N GLU A 16 -3.49 -13.56 2.12
CA GLU A 16 -2.72 -14.48 1.28
C GLU A 16 -3.45 -15.79 1.01
N LEU A 17 -4.08 -16.37 2.02
CA LEU A 17 -4.91 -17.56 1.88
C LEU A 17 -6.11 -17.31 0.96
N ILE A 18 -6.74 -16.14 1.04
CA ILE A 18 -7.81 -15.75 0.10
C ILE A 18 -7.28 -15.64 -1.33
N VAL A 19 -6.16 -14.94 -1.55
CA VAL A 19 -5.55 -14.83 -2.89
C VAL A 19 -5.21 -16.21 -3.43
N PHE A 20 -4.63 -17.08 -2.61
CA PHE A 20 -4.26 -18.43 -2.99
C PHE A 20 -5.47 -19.28 -3.40
N LEU A 21 -6.58 -19.20 -2.66
CA LEU A 21 -7.80 -19.97 -2.96
C LEU A 21 -8.62 -19.39 -4.11
N THR A 22 -8.68 -18.06 -4.23
CA THR A 22 -9.55 -17.39 -5.22
C THR A 22 -8.82 -17.02 -6.52
N GLY A 23 -7.49 -17.04 -6.54
CA GLY A 23 -6.68 -16.66 -7.69
C GLY A 23 -6.79 -15.17 -8.07
N ILE A 24 -7.30 -14.32 -7.17
CA ILE A 24 -7.48 -12.89 -7.42
C ILE A 24 -6.10 -12.22 -7.57
N LYS A 25 -5.91 -11.44 -8.65
CA LYS A 25 -4.64 -10.74 -8.96
C LYS A 25 -4.33 -9.53 -8.06
N LEU A 26 -4.99 -9.40 -6.92
CA LEU A 26 -4.77 -8.31 -5.99
C LEU A 26 -3.62 -8.67 -5.04
N PRO A 27 -2.74 -7.72 -4.69
CA PRO A 27 -1.75 -7.92 -3.64
C PRO A 27 -2.42 -8.37 -2.34
N SER A 28 -1.92 -9.45 -1.73
CA SER A 28 -2.46 -10.01 -0.49
C SER A 28 -2.49 -8.99 0.66
N SER A 29 -1.54 -8.03 0.66
CA SER A 29 -1.51 -6.91 1.62
C SER A 29 -2.78 -6.04 1.55
N ILE A 30 -3.30 -5.76 0.34
CA ILE A 30 -4.53 -4.97 0.17
C ILE A 30 -5.73 -5.74 0.75
N ILE A 31 -5.82 -7.04 0.48
CA ILE A 31 -6.90 -7.88 1.02
C ILE A 31 -6.79 -7.96 2.55
N GLY A 32 -5.59 -8.12 3.10
CA GLY A 32 -5.36 -8.11 4.54
C GLY A 32 -5.75 -6.79 5.21
N MET A 33 -5.47 -5.64 4.56
CA MET A 33 -5.94 -4.33 5.04
C MET A 33 -7.46 -4.17 5.00
N LEU A 34 -8.12 -4.67 3.95
CA LEU A 34 -9.59 -4.67 3.86
C LEU A 34 -10.22 -5.56 4.94
N LEU A 35 -9.65 -6.74 5.19
CA LEU A 35 -10.08 -7.63 6.28
C LEU A 35 -9.91 -6.97 7.65
N LEU A 36 -8.76 -6.36 7.91
CA LEU A 36 -8.51 -5.64 9.16
C LEU A 36 -9.53 -4.50 9.35
N THR A 37 -9.83 -3.76 8.28
CA THR A 37 -10.85 -2.70 8.27
C THR A 37 -12.22 -3.27 8.59
N LEU A 38 -12.57 -4.42 8.03
CA LEU A 38 -13.83 -5.11 8.31
C LEU A 38 -13.92 -5.55 9.78
N PHE A 39 -12.85 -6.12 10.34
CA PHE A 39 -12.80 -6.52 11.75
C PHE A 39 -12.89 -5.35 12.72
N LEU A 40 -12.32 -4.19 12.36
CA LEU A 40 -12.48 -2.93 13.09
C LEU A 40 -13.92 -2.42 13.04
N LYS A 41 -14.57 -2.50 11.86
CA LYS A 41 -15.98 -2.09 11.68
C LYS A 41 -16.96 -3.00 12.41
N LEU A 42 -16.70 -4.31 12.44
CA LEU A 42 -17.49 -5.30 13.17
C LEU A 42 -17.24 -5.28 14.69
N GLY A 43 -16.25 -4.53 15.17
CA GLY A 43 -15.89 -4.43 16.58
C GLY A 43 -15.18 -5.67 17.16
N TRP A 44 -14.85 -6.67 16.32
CA TRP A 44 -14.06 -7.85 16.71
C TRP A 44 -12.65 -7.47 17.14
N VAL A 45 -12.08 -6.44 16.50
CA VAL A 45 -10.77 -5.87 16.84
C VAL A 45 -10.97 -4.42 17.25
N LYS A 46 -10.49 -4.06 18.45
CA LYS A 46 -10.50 -2.65 18.91
C LYS A 46 -9.26 -1.93 18.38
N LEU A 47 -9.40 -0.66 17.99
CA LEU A 47 -8.30 0.14 17.42
C LEU A 47 -7.04 0.14 18.29
N HIS A 48 -7.20 0.32 19.61
CA HIS A 48 -6.09 0.32 20.56
C HIS A 48 -5.31 -1.01 20.62
N TRP A 49 -5.87 -2.11 20.09
CA TRP A 49 -5.15 -3.39 20.02
C TRP A 49 -4.11 -3.42 18.92
N VAL A 50 -4.23 -2.59 17.88
CA VAL A 50 -3.35 -2.63 16.71
C VAL A 50 -2.55 -1.35 16.53
N GLN A 51 -3.10 -0.21 16.97
CA GLN A 51 -2.54 1.12 16.78
C GLN A 51 -1.05 1.24 17.17
N GLY A 52 -0.66 0.75 18.36
CA GLY A 52 0.73 0.87 18.82
C GLY A 52 1.78 0.22 17.90
N MET A 53 1.50 -0.96 17.32
CA MET A 53 2.42 -1.59 16.35
C MET A 53 2.32 -0.92 14.98
N SER A 54 1.12 -0.57 14.53
CA SER A 54 0.94 0.12 13.25
C SER A 54 1.68 1.45 13.22
N ASP A 55 1.56 2.26 14.27
CA ASP A 55 2.23 3.55 14.38
C ASP A 55 3.76 3.37 14.45
N PHE A 56 4.24 2.32 15.14
CA PHE A 56 5.66 1.99 15.16
C PHE A 56 6.20 1.59 13.77
N LEU A 57 5.47 0.76 13.02
CA LEU A 57 5.85 0.37 11.65
C LEU A 57 5.86 1.57 10.71
N VAL A 58 4.86 2.45 10.82
CA VAL A 58 4.76 3.66 10.00
C VAL A 58 5.86 4.67 10.37
N ALA A 59 6.19 4.82 11.64
CA ALA A 59 7.30 5.67 12.09
C ALA A 59 8.65 5.16 11.56
N ASN A 60 8.80 3.85 11.37
CA ASN A 60 10.00 3.22 10.83
C ASN A 60 9.84 2.83 9.34
N LEU A 61 8.86 3.38 8.61
CA LEU A 61 8.56 3.04 7.21
C LEU A 61 9.79 3.20 6.31
N GLY A 62 10.60 4.23 6.56
CA GLY A 62 11.85 4.51 5.83
C GLY A 62 12.83 3.34 5.87
N PHE A 63 12.92 2.60 6.97
CA PHE A 63 13.77 1.42 7.09
C PHE A 63 13.33 0.30 6.13
N PHE A 64 12.02 0.11 5.94
CA PHE A 64 11.47 -0.89 5.01
C PHE A 64 11.68 -0.54 3.53
N PHE A 65 12.01 0.72 3.21
CA PHE A 65 12.37 1.13 1.85
C PHE A 65 13.85 0.92 1.51
N ILE A 66 14.71 0.63 2.51
CA ILE A 66 16.14 0.40 2.28
C ILE A 66 16.37 -0.83 1.38
N PRO A 67 15.78 -2.01 1.62
CA PRO A 67 16.05 -3.19 0.78
C PRO A 67 15.63 -3.00 -0.70
N PRO A 68 14.42 -2.47 -1.01
CA PRO A 68 14.07 -2.12 -2.39
C PRO A 68 15.02 -1.08 -3.00
N GLY A 69 15.45 -0.08 -2.21
CA GLY A 69 16.41 0.93 -2.66
C GLY A 69 17.77 0.35 -3.04
N ILE A 70 18.29 -0.61 -2.25
CA ILE A 70 19.54 -1.31 -2.57
C ILE A 70 19.35 -2.18 -3.82
N ALA A 71 18.19 -2.84 -3.98
CA ALA A 71 17.90 -3.64 -5.16
C ALA A 71 17.91 -2.81 -6.46
N LEU A 72 17.56 -1.51 -6.40
CA LEU A 72 17.65 -0.61 -7.56
C LEU A 72 19.10 -0.36 -8.01
N MET A 73 20.09 -0.47 -7.12
CA MET A 73 21.50 -0.31 -7.48
C MET A 73 21.96 -1.38 -8.48
N LEU A 74 21.31 -2.55 -8.50
CA LEU A 74 21.57 -3.60 -9.50
C LEU A 74 21.20 -3.18 -10.93
N TYR A 75 20.37 -2.13 -11.07
CA TYR A 75 19.87 -1.62 -12.35
C TYR A 75 20.35 -0.20 -12.65
N PHE A 76 21.43 0.25 -11.99
CA PHE A 76 21.90 1.64 -12.08
C PHE A 76 22.31 2.04 -13.50
N ASP A 77 22.86 1.11 -14.29
CA ASP A 77 23.22 1.35 -15.68
C ASP A 77 22.00 1.68 -16.55
N ILE A 78 20.89 0.96 -16.35
CA ILE A 78 19.62 1.19 -17.05
C ILE A 78 19.02 2.53 -16.62
N ILE A 79 19.02 2.80 -15.31
CA ILE A 79 18.51 4.06 -14.76
C ILE A 79 19.31 5.25 -15.32
N ARG A 80 20.63 5.10 -15.50
CA ARG A 80 21.48 6.15 -16.07
C ARG A 80 21.21 6.36 -17.55
N ALA A 81 21.03 5.29 -18.32
CA ALA A 81 20.70 5.39 -19.75
C ALA A 81 19.32 6.05 -19.97
N GLU A 82 18.33 5.67 -19.17
CA GLU A 82 16.93 6.10 -19.30
C GLU A 82 16.53 7.15 -18.26
N PHE A 83 17.49 7.90 -17.70
CA PHE A 83 17.24 8.84 -16.61
C PHE A 83 16.17 9.88 -16.98
N TRP A 84 16.30 10.48 -18.17
CA TRP A 84 15.40 11.54 -18.62
C TRP A 84 13.99 11.03 -18.92
N PRO A 85 13.82 9.90 -19.65
CA PRO A 85 12.53 9.24 -19.79
C PRO A 85 11.85 8.90 -18.46
N ILE A 86 12.57 8.30 -17.49
CA ILE A 86 12.01 7.91 -16.19
C ILE A 86 11.49 9.13 -15.42
N VAL A 87 12.30 10.18 -15.32
CA VAL A 87 11.95 11.40 -14.57
C VAL A 87 10.74 12.10 -15.19
N ILE A 88 10.75 12.31 -16.51
CA ILE A 88 9.65 12.98 -17.20
C ILE A 88 8.38 12.14 -17.13
N ALA A 89 8.46 10.84 -17.42
CA ALA A 89 7.30 9.96 -17.37
C ALA A 89 6.65 9.98 -15.99
N THR A 90 7.45 9.89 -14.92
CA THR A 90 6.96 9.89 -13.53
C THR A 90 6.30 11.22 -13.15
N LEU A 91 6.93 12.35 -13.48
CA LEU A 91 6.39 13.67 -13.14
C LEU A 91 5.10 13.96 -13.92
N VAL A 92 5.12 13.72 -15.23
CA VAL A 92 3.96 13.96 -16.10
C VAL A 92 2.82 13.01 -15.73
N SER A 93 3.08 11.72 -15.53
CA SER A 93 2.02 10.77 -15.15
C SER A 93 1.41 11.12 -13.80
N THR A 94 2.21 11.54 -12.82
CA THR A 94 1.71 11.93 -11.50
C THR A 94 0.82 13.18 -11.59
N ALA A 95 1.28 14.21 -12.30
CA ALA A 95 0.49 15.43 -12.52
C ALA A 95 -0.82 15.11 -13.26
N LEU A 96 -0.75 14.28 -14.31
CA LEU A 96 -1.90 13.91 -15.12
C LEU A 96 -2.93 13.12 -14.28
N VAL A 97 -2.50 12.13 -13.51
CA VAL A 97 -3.36 11.38 -12.59
C VAL A 97 -4.06 12.32 -11.61
N LEU A 98 -3.32 13.23 -10.97
CA LEU A 98 -3.90 14.19 -10.01
C LEU A 98 -4.95 15.11 -10.66
N ILE A 99 -4.66 15.65 -11.85
CA ILE A 99 -5.59 16.51 -12.59
C ILE A 99 -6.85 15.74 -12.98
N VAL A 100 -6.70 14.55 -13.57
CA VAL A 100 -7.82 13.74 -14.04
C VAL A 100 -8.67 13.26 -12.86
N THR A 101 -8.07 12.74 -11.79
CA THR A 101 -8.82 12.33 -10.59
C THR A 101 -9.55 13.52 -9.96
N GLY A 102 -8.91 14.69 -9.88
CA GLY A 102 -9.53 15.91 -9.39
C GLY A 102 -10.72 16.35 -10.25
N TRP A 103 -10.57 16.33 -11.57
CA TRP A 103 -11.62 16.72 -12.50
C TRP A 103 -12.80 15.73 -12.47
N VAL A 104 -12.53 14.43 -12.49
CA VAL A 104 -13.57 13.38 -12.38
C VAL A 104 -14.33 13.52 -11.05
N HIS A 105 -13.64 13.83 -9.95
CA HIS A 105 -14.28 14.08 -8.67
C HIS A 105 -15.19 15.32 -8.72
N GLN A 106 -14.74 16.42 -9.32
CA GLN A 106 -15.56 17.63 -9.50
C GLN A 106 -16.78 17.37 -10.39
N LEU A 107 -16.62 16.60 -11.46
CA LEU A 107 -17.71 16.22 -12.35
C LEU A 107 -18.76 15.38 -11.62
N THR A 108 -18.31 14.38 -10.87
CA THR A 108 -19.19 13.52 -10.04
C THR A 108 -19.96 14.32 -9.00
N ARG A 109 -19.35 15.37 -8.43
CA ARG A 109 -20.01 16.27 -7.46
C ARG A 109 -20.99 17.26 -8.10
N LYS A 110 -20.86 17.59 -9.39
CA LYS A 110 -21.80 18.47 -10.11
C LYS A 110 -23.02 17.72 -10.67
N ILE A 111 -22.89 16.42 -10.90
CA ILE A 111 -23.97 15.54 -11.39
C ILE A 111 -24.94 15.13 -10.26
N LYS A 112 -24.51 15.31 -9.00
CA LYS A 112 -25.30 15.02 -7.81
C LYS A 112 -25.86 16.31 -7.21
#